data_AF-A0A2S8GSS8-F1
#
_entry.id   AF-A0A2S8GSS8-F1
#
_cell.length_a   1.000
_cell.length_b   1.000
_cell.length_c   1.000
_cell.angle_alpha   90.00
_cell.angle_beta   90.00
_cell.angle_gamma   90.00
#
_symmetry.space_group_name_H-M   'P 1'
#
loop_
_entity.id
_entity.type
_entity.pdbx_description
1 polymer ?
#
loop_
_entity_poly.entity_id
_entity_poly.type
_entity_poly.pdbx_seq_one_letter_code
_entity_poly.pdbx_strand_id
1 'polypeptide(L)'
;MRNLLILLLAFTLLVTFAPDIGLAQDDKPAESTPTETEPTETKSAEPTQPDADAEVSTTDEVHQEEPAESVPAETPEAESPKYTKWTALVASITIFVLAVFVGFEIITKVPPTLHTPLMSGSNAISGISIVGALMATALGANWFASLLGFLAIVLATVNVVGGYMVTNRMLSMFKAKR
;
A
#
# COMPACT_ATOMS: atom_id res chain seq x y z
N MET A 1 26.07 -8.69 -22.35
CA MET A 1 26.41 -7.25 -22.21
C MET A 1 25.58 -6.36 -23.15
N ARG A 2 25.58 -6.59 -24.47
CA ARG A 2 24.75 -5.80 -25.42
C ARG A 2 23.25 -5.83 -25.10
N ASN A 3 22.68 -6.99 -24.79
CA ASN A 3 21.26 -7.12 -24.47
C ASN A 3 20.89 -6.43 -23.15
N LEU A 4 21.81 -6.44 -22.18
CA LEU A 4 21.64 -5.79 -20.88
C LEU A 4 21.64 -4.25 -21.00
N LEU A 5 22.54 -3.71 -21.84
CA LEU A 5 22.62 -2.27 -22.08
C LEU A 5 21.38 -1.72 -22.81
N ILE A 6 20.87 -2.48 -23.78
CA ILE A 6 19.66 -2.11 -24.55
C ILE A 6 18.42 -2.11 -23.65
N LEU A 7 18.32 -3.08 -22.74
CA LEU A 7 17.21 -3.17 -21.80
C LEU A 7 17.24 -2.09 -20.71
N LEU A 8 18.44 -1.77 -20.19
CA LEU A 8 18.60 -0.65 -19.25
C LEU A 8 18.25 0.69 -19.90
N LEU A 9 18.66 0.91 -21.15
CA LEU A 9 18.28 2.12 -21.89
C LEU A 9 16.77 2.19 -22.18
N ALA A 10 16.14 1.09 -22.59
CA ALA A 10 14.70 1.05 -22.83
C ALA A 10 13.89 1.29 -21.54
N PHE A 11 14.35 0.73 -20.41
CA PHE A 11 13.72 0.90 -19.11
C PHE A 11 13.89 2.33 -18.57
N THR A 12 15.08 2.91 -18.72
CA THR A 12 15.35 4.30 -18.32
C THR A 12 14.51 5.27 -19.14
N LEU A 13 14.32 5.00 -20.44
CA LEU A 13 13.42 5.76 -21.30
C LEU A 13 11.94 5.58 -20.90
N LEU A 14 11.51 4.39 -20.48
CA LEU A 14 10.14 4.15 -20.03
C LEU A 14 9.78 4.92 -18.75
N VAL A 15 10.69 4.94 -17.76
CA VAL A 15 10.47 5.61 -16.47
C VAL A 15 10.58 7.14 -16.60
N THR A 16 11.49 7.61 -17.45
CA THR A 16 11.71 9.05 -17.65
C THR A 16 10.66 9.67 -18.59
N PHE A 17 10.05 8.88 -19.47
CA PHE A 17 9.18 9.36 -20.56
C PHE A 17 7.73 8.87 -20.47
N ALA A 18 7.25 8.47 -19.29
CA ALA A 18 5.81 8.34 -19.03
C ALA A 18 5.27 9.73 -18.62
N PRO A 19 4.70 10.54 -19.54
CA PRO A 19 4.03 11.76 -19.13
C PRO A 19 2.81 11.40 -18.29
N ASP A 20 2.47 12.25 -17.32
CA ASP A 20 1.18 12.27 -16.64
C ASP A 20 0.06 12.03 -17.67
N ILE A 21 -0.49 10.82 -17.69
CA ILE A 21 -1.78 10.59 -18.30
C ILE A 21 -2.76 11.25 -17.34
N GLY A 22 -2.95 12.55 -17.55
CA GLY A 22 -3.97 13.37 -16.92
C GLY A 22 -5.32 12.79 -17.28
N LEU A 23 -5.80 11.86 -16.46
CA LEU A 23 -7.23 11.67 -16.32
C LEU A 23 -7.70 12.79 -15.40
N ALA A 24 -8.24 13.82 -16.04
CA ALA A 24 -9.12 14.78 -15.41
C ALA A 24 -10.15 14.04 -14.56
N GLN A 25 -9.94 14.01 -13.24
CA GLN A 25 -11.06 13.95 -12.32
C GLN A 25 -11.38 15.39 -11.98
N ASP A 26 -12.08 16.04 -12.91
CA ASP A 26 -12.79 17.27 -12.59
C ASP A 26 -13.85 16.97 -11.52
N ASP A 27 -13.95 17.94 -10.63
CA ASP A 27 -14.59 17.91 -9.33
C ASP A 27 -16.01 17.37 -9.31
N LYS A 28 -16.31 16.57 -8.28
CA LYS A 28 -17.68 16.37 -7.79
C LYS A 28 -18.03 17.59 -6.95
N PRO A 29 -18.94 18.50 -7.36
CA PRO A 29 -19.42 19.50 -6.43
C PRO A 29 -20.46 18.90 -5.49
N ALA A 30 -20.54 19.57 -4.35
CA ALA A 30 -21.27 19.23 -3.16
C ALA A 30 -22.73 18.78 -3.38
N GLU A 31 -23.09 17.85 -2.52
CA GLU A 31 -24.42 17.60 -2.00
C GLU A 31 -25.19 18.91 -1.74
N SER A 32 -26.29 19.12 -2.48
CA SER A 32 -27.37 20.02 -2.08
C SER A 32 -28.69 19.29 -2.30
N THR A 33 -29.08 18.52 -1.29
CA THR A 33 -30.45 18.05 -1.08
C THR A 33 -31.38 19.27 -1.03
N PRO A 34 -32.40 19.42 -1.90
CA PRO A 34 -33.49 20.32 -1.62
C PRO A 34 -34.55 19.53 -0.86
N THR A 35 -34.67 19.85 0.42
CA THR A 35 -35.80 19.55 1.29
C THR A 35 -37.09 20.16 0.71
N GLU A 36 -38.08 19.29 0.51
CA GLU A 36 -39.52 19.47 0.80
C GLU A 36 -40.35 20.51 0.00
N THR A 37 -41.37 20.00 -0.68
CA THR A 37 -42.59 20.76 -1.00
C THR A 37 -43.81 19.97 -0.53
N GLU A 38 -44.74 20.72 0.08
CA GLU A 38 -45.97 20.39 0.81
C GLU A 38 -45.81 20.00 2.29
N PRO A 39 -46.54 20.69 3.21
CA PRO A 39 -47.97 20.98 3.06
C PRO A 39 -48.44 22.44 3.30
N THR A 40 -49.65 22.69 2.80
CA THR A 40 -50.75 23.54 3.30
C THR A 40 -50.50 24.36 4.59
N GLU A 41 -50.72 25.69 4.54
CA GLU A 41 -51.89 26.38 5.12
C GLU A 41 -51.62 27.89 5.29
N THR A 42 -52.50 28.70 4.72
CA THR A 42 -52.56 30.16 4.88
C THR A 42 -53.08 30.51 6.28
N LYS A 43 -52.30 31.17 7.13
CA LYS A 43 -52.86 32.12 8.12
C LYS A 43 -51.85 33.14 8.70
N SER A 44 -52.03 34.39 8.25
CA SER A 44 -51.94 35.66 9.00
C SER A 44 -50.76 35.97 9.94
N ALA A 45 -50.01 36.99 9.53
CA ALA A 45 -49.73 38.24 10.26
C ALA A 45 -49.04 38.21 11.66
N GLU A 46 -47.80 38.72 11.65
CA GLU A 46 -47.10 39.59 12.62
C GLU A 46 -48.02 40.70 13.25
N PRO A 47 -47.70 41.48 14.34
CA PRO A 47 -46.43 41.78 15.05
C PRO A 47 -46.47 41.77 16.61
N THR A 48 -45.31 42.02 17.25
CA THR A 48 -45.07 43.19 18.16
C THR A 48 -44.10 42.83 19.31
N GLN A 49 -42.99 43.60 19.38
CA GLN A 49 -42.05 43.79 20.50
C GLN A 49 -42.73 44.49 21.72
N PRO A 50 -42.06 44.99 22.77
CA PRO A 50 -40.71 44.78 23.36
C PRO A 50 -40.81 44.51 24.89
N ASP A 51 -39.68 44.48 25.61
CA ASP A 51 -39.43 45.11 26.93
C ASP A 51 -38.15 44.49 27.54
N ALA A 52 -37.05 45.26 27.69
CA ALA A 52 -36.61 45.95 28.92
C ALA A 52 -36.12 44.94 29.99
N ASP A 53 -34.88 44.97 30.49
CA ASP A 53 -34.33 46.00 31.38
C ASP A 53 -32.79 45.89 31.56
N ALA A 54 -32.16 47.08 31.76
CA ALA A 54 -31.13 47.50 32.75
C ALA A 54 -30.06 46.49 33.27
N GLU A 55 -28.81 46.82 33.64
CA GLU A 55 -28.02 48.04 33.87
C GLU A 55 -26.54 47.60 34.15
N VAL A 56 -25.55 48.46 33.81
CA VAL A 56 -24.31 48.83 34.57
C VAL A 56 -23.31 47.75 35.07
N SER A 57 -22.01 47.97 35.25
CA SER A 57 -20.91 48.77 34.67
C SER A 57 -19.68 48.40 35.52
N THR A 58 -18.53 48.23 34.86
CA THR A 58 -17.16 48.53 35.34
C THR A 58 -16.61 47.88 36.62
N THR A 59 -15.54 47.10 36.44
CA THR A 59 -14.27 47.34 37.19
C THR A 59 -13.10 47.02 36.27
N ASP A 60 -12.39 48.09 35.89
CA ASP A 60 -11.01 48.07 35.39
C ASP A 60 -10.06 47.69 36.53
N GLU A 61 -8.98 46.96 36.23
CA GLU A 61 -7.61 47.30 36.67
C GLU A 61 -6.56 46.40 35.99
N VAL A 62 -5.40 47.01 35.81
CA VAL A 62 -4.33 46.77 34.83
C VAL A 62 -3.16 45.99 35.44
N HIS A 63 -2.48 45.11 34.67
CA HIS A 63 -1.04 44.87 34.90
C HIS A 63 -0.25 44.34 33.68
N GLN A 64 1.05 44.67 33.71
CA GLN A 64 2.05 44.79 32.65
C GLN A 64 2.80 43.51 32.21
N GLU A 65 3.29 43.58 30.97
CA GLU A 65 4.48 43.01 30.24
C GLU A 65 5.29 41.76 30.72
N GLU A 66 5.38 40.79 29.77
CA GLU A 66 6.45 39.81 29.36
C GLU A 66 7.16 38.86 30.37
N PRO A 67 7.83 37.74 29.96
CA PRO A 67 7.87 37.01 28.68
C PRO A 67 7.75 35.46 28.84
N ALA A 68 7.22 34.76 27.84
CA ALA A 68 7.56 33.34 27.63
C ALA A 68 7.27 32.99 26.17
N GLU A 69 8.27 33.23 25.34
CA GLU A 69 8.39 32.61 24.02
C GLU A 69 8.40 31.08 24.22
N SER A 70 7.21 30.48 24.19
CA SER A 70 7.06 29.05 24.16
C SER A 70 7.50 28.58 22.77
N VAL A 71 8.77 28.22 22.66
CA VAL A 71 9.30 27.42 21.55
C VAL A 71 8.31 26.27 21.31
N PRO A 72 7.53 26.27 20.21
CA PRO A 72 6.76 25.09 19.88
C PRO A 72 7.78 24.00 19.63
N ALA A 73 7.69 22.93 20.40
CA ALA A 73 8.42 21.72 20.12
C ALA A 73 7.99 21.25 18.73
N GLU A 74 8.79 21.57 17.71
CA GLU A 74 8.79 20.84 16.46
C GLU A 74 9.29 19.44 16.80
N THR A 75 8.37 18.58 17.26
CA THR A 75 8.50 17.15 16.98
C THR A 75 8.69 17.05 15.48
N PRO A 76 9.81 16.49 14.98
CA PRO A 76 9.92 16.21 13.56
C PRO A 76 8.83 15.17 13.28
N GLU A 77 7.67 15.64 12.84
CA GLU A 77 6.62 14.81 12.31
C GLU A 77 7.27 14.05 11.17
N ALA A 78 7.51 12.76 11.40
CA ALA A 78 8.06 11.88 10.38
C ALA A 78 7.05 11.88 9.24
N GLU A 79 7.33 12.69 8.21
CA GLU A 79 6.48 12.88 7.04
C GLU A 79 6.27 11.49 6.43
N SER A 80 5.10 10.91 6.68
CA SER A 80 4.76 9.59 6.19
C SER A 80 4.83 9.62 4.67
N PRO A 81 5.68 8.82 4.02
CA PRO A 81 5.92 8.96 2.59
C PRO A 81 4.60 8.77 1.84
N LYS A 82 4.16 9.85 1.19
CA LYS A 82 2.87 9.96 0.52
C LYS A 82 2.97 9.26 -0.83
N TYR A 83 2.91 7.93 -0.83
CA TYR A 83 2.86 7.16 -2.07
C TYR A 83 1.48 7.31 -2.71
N THR A 84 1.37 8.10 -3.78
CA THR A 84 0.20 8.09 -4.66
C THR A 84 0.02 6.68 -5.23
N LYS A 85 -1.21 6.15 -5.31
CA LYS A 85 -1.47 4.79 -5.85
C LYS A 85 -0.77 4.53 -7.19
N TRP A 86 -0.70 5.57 -8.03
CA TRP A 86 0.02 5.56 -9.29
C TRP A 86 1.53 5.38 -9.14
N THR A 87 2.19 6.08 -8.20
CA THR A 87 3.63 5.93 -7.96
C THR A 87 3.96 4.54 -7.41
N ALA A 88 3.11 4.00 -6.54
CA ALA A 88 3.24 2.63 -6.04
C ALA A 88 3.09 1.58 -7.15
N LEU A 89 2.15 1.79 -8.08
CA LEU A 89 1.98 0.92 -9.25
C LEU A 89 3.18 0.98 -10.18
N VAL A 90 3.65 2.19 -10.52
CA VAL A 90 4.86 2.39 -11.35
C VAL A 90 6.09 1.76 -10.69
N ALA A 91 6.25 1.91 -9.37
CA ALA A 91 7.33 1.29 -8.61
C ALA A 91 7.22 -0.25 -8.60
N SER A 92 6.01 -0.80 -8.42
CA SER A 92 5.79 -2.25 -8.44
C SER A 92 6.09 -2.86 -9.80
N ILE A 93 5.65 -2.22 -10.88
CA ILE A 93 5.95 -2.63 -12.26
C ILE A 93 7.46 -2.51 -12.54
N THR A 94 8.10 -1.44 -12.07
CA THR A 94 9.55 -1.28 -12.13
C THR A 94 10.28 -2.45 -11.49
N ILE A 95 9.94 -2.77 -10.22
CA ILE A 95 10.54 -3.89 -9.49
C ILE A 95 10.27 -5.20 -10.20
N PHE A 96 9.06 -5.42 -10.70
CA PHE A 96 8.68 -6.63 -11.43
C PHE A 96 9.53 -6.82 -12.70
N VAL A 97 9.65 -5.79 -13.54
CA VAL A 97 10.42 -5.84 -14.78
C VAL A 97 11.91 -6.06 -14.50
N LEU A 98 12.48 -5.35 -13.52
CA LEU A 98 13.87 -5.54 -13.11
C LEU A 98 14.12 -6.95 -12.54
N ALA A 99 13.20 -7.49 -11.74
CA ALA A 99 13.29 -8.83 -11.19
C ALA A 99 13.26 -9.91 -12.30
N VAL A 100 12.44 -9.73 -13.34
CA VAL A 100 12.41 -10.63 -14.51
C VAL A 100 13.74 -10.60 -15.25
N PHE A 101 14.34 -9.42 -15.47
CA PHE A 101 15.66 -9.33 -16.10
C PHE A 101 16.75 -10.02 -15.30
N VAL A 102 16.79 -9.77 -13.99
CA VAL A 102 17.73 -10.43 -13.09
C VAL A 102 17.52 -11.95 -13.12
N GLY A 103 16.26 -12.42 -13.06
CA GLY A 103 15.93 -13.83 -13.16
C GLY A 103 16.42 -14.48 -14.45
N PHE A 104 16.19 -13.84 -15.60
CA PHE A 104 16.67 -14.32 -16.90
C PHE A 104 18.20 -14.38 -16.98
N GLU A 105 18.89 -13.34 -16.55
CA GLU A 105 20.35 -13.24 -16.60
C GLU A 105 21.03 -14.27 -15.69
N ILE A 106 20.39 -14.63 -14.57
CA ILE A 106 20.85 -15.68 -13.65
C ILE A 106 20.61 -17.07 -14.24
N ILE A 107 19.38 -17.37 -14.71
CA ILE A 107 19.02 -18.71 -15.22
C ILE A 107 19.82 -19.09 -16.47
N THR A 108 20.16 -18.12 -17.31
CA THR A 108 20.98 -18.37 -18.51
C THR A 108 22.45 -18.71 -18.23
N LYS A 109 22.96 -18.44 -17.02
CA LYS A 109 24.35 -18.72 -16.62
C LYS A 109 24.55 -20.01 -15.84
N VAL A 110 23.49 -20.77 -15.59
CA VAL A 110 23.60 -21.97 -14.77
C VAL A 110 24.06 -23.14 -15.65
N PRO A 111 25.08 -23.92 -15.23
CA PRO A 111 25.56 -25.04 -16.03
C PRO A 111 24.47 -26.11 -16.22
N PRO A 112 24.53 -26.90 -17.32
CA PRO A 112 23.48 -27.87 -17.62
C PRO A 112 23.27 -28.96 -16.57
N THR A 113 24.33 -29.29 -15.81
CA THR A 113 24.29 -30.24 -14.70
C THR A 113 23.35 -29.82 -13.57
N LEU A 114 23.02 -28.53 -13.49
CA LEU A 114 22.14 -27.97 -12.46
C LEU A 114 20.73 -27.68 -12.95
N HIS A 115 20.35 -27.95 -14.20
CA HIS A 115 18.99 -27.66 -14.68
C HIS A 115 17.92 -28.41 -13.86
N THR A 116 18.13 -29.68 -13.53
CA THR A 116 17.17 -30.47 -12.74
C THR A 116 17.11 -30.03 -11.27
N PRO A 117 18.25 -29.85 -10.56
CA PRO A 117 18.24 -29.21 -9.25
C PRO A 117 17.61 -27.82 -9.24
N LEU A 118 17.84 -27.00 -10.27
CA LEU A 118 17.29 -25.66 -10.40
C LEU A 118 15.78 -25.68 -10.64
N MET A 119 15.29 -26.62 -11.45
CA MET A 119 13.86 -26.85 -11.66
C MET A 119 13.15 -27.23 -10.36
N SER A 120 13.78 -28.06 -9.51
CA SER A 120 13.26 -28.36 -8.17
C SER A 120 13.37 -27.14 -7.23
N GLY A 121 14.47 -26.39 -7.32
CA GLY A 121 14.72 -25.21 -6.50
C GLY A 121 13.73 -24.09 -6.76
N SER A 122 13.35 -23.83 -8.02
CA SER A 122 12.33 -22.83 -8.36
C SER A 122 10.95 -23.20 -7.82
N ASN A 123 10.63 -24.50 -7.73
CA ASN A 123 9.43 -24.97 -7.04
C ASN A 123 9.46 -24.61 -5.54
N ALA A 124 10.60 -24.78 -4.86
CA ALA A 124 10.76 -24.36 -3.46
C ALA A 124 10.58 -22.84 -3.27
N ILE A 125 11.12 -22.03 -4.19
CA ILE A 125 11.00 -20.57 -4.16
C ILE A 125 9.53 -20.12 -4.33
N SER A 126 8.73 -20.85 -5.11
CA SER A 126 7.28 -20.58 -5.24
C SER A 126 6.53 -20.70 -3.91
N GLY A 127 7.14 -21.32 -2.90
CA GLY A 127 6.63 -21.40 -1.53
C GLY A 127 6.42 -20.05 -0.84
N ILE A 128 6.84 -18.93 -1.43
CA ILE A 128 6.46 -17.56 -1.01
C ILE A 128 4.94 -17.37 -0.90
N SER A 129 4.14 -18.22 -1.56
CA SER A 129 2.68 -18.28 -1.40
C SER A 129 2.21 -18.40 0.05
N ILE A 130 3.06 -18.89 0.97
CA ILE A 130 2.78 -18.91 2.42
C ILE A 130 2.46 -17.52 2.97
N VAL A 131 3.09 -16.47 2.46
CA VAL A 131 2.81 -15.08 2.87
C VAL A 131 1.38 -14.70 2.46
N GLY A 132 0.97 -15.08 1.25
CA GLY A 132 -0.40 -14.89 0.78
C GLY A 132 -1.41 -15.68 1.60
N ALA A 133 -1.10 -16.94 1.93
CA ALA A 133 -1.96 -17.78 2.76
C ALA A 133 -2.13 -17.22 4.19
N LEU A 134 -1.05 -16.73 4.81
CA LEU A 134 -1.09 -16.07 6.11
C LEU A 134 -1.96 -14.81 6.07
N MET A 135 -1.77 -13.96 5.07
CA MET A 135 -2.55 -12.73 4.91
C MET A 135 -4.04 -13.04 4.67
N ALA A 136 -4.35 -14.00 3.79
CA ALA A 136 -5.72 -14.41 3.50
C ALA A 136 -6.42 -15.01 4.73
N THR A 137 -5.69 -15.79 5.53
CA THR A 137 -6.23 -16.36 6.78
C THR A 137 -6.48 -15.26 7.82
N ALA A 138 -5.57 -14.29 7.94
CA ALA A 138 -5.70 -13.18 8.88
C ALA A 138 -6.90 -12.27 8.59
N LEU A 139 -7.30 -12.15 7.32
CA LEU A 139 -8.44 -11.35 6.89
C LEU A 139 -9.78 -12.11 6.90
N GLY A 140 -9.76 -13.43 7.13
CA GLY A 140 -10.95 -14.27 7.08
C GLY A 140 -11.87 -14.06 8.29
N ALA A 141 -13.12 -13.65 8.03
CA ALA A 141 -14.09 -13.33 9.09
C ALA A 141 -15.03 -14.50 9.47
N ASN A 142 -15.11 -15.57 8.66
CA ASN A 142 -16.05 -16.67 8.87
C ASN A 142 -15.33 -18.03 8.99
N TRP A 143 -16.03 -19.00 9.60
CA TRP A 143 -15.52 -20.36 9.84
C TRP A 143 -14.95 -21.02 8.58
N PHE A 144 -15.63 -20.89 7.44
CA PHE A 144 -15.19 -21.49 6.19
C PHE A 144 -13.88 -20.85 5.68
N ALA A 145 -13.74 -19.53 5.80
CA ALA A 145 -12.53 -18.81 5.44
C ALA A 145 -11.35 -19.23 6.35
N SER A 146 -11.58 -19.40 7.65
CA SER A 146 -10.55 -19.89 8.58
C SER A 146 -10.11 -21.31 8.23
N LEU A 147 -11.04 -22.20 7.86
CA LEU A 147 -10.72 -23.58 7.46
C LEU A 147 -9.92 -23.61 6.15
N LEU A 148 -10.33 -22.84 5.14
CA LEU A 148 -9.60 -22.71 3.88
C LEU A 148 -8.23 -22.07 4.08
N GLY A 149 -8.13 -21.07 4.94
CA GLY A 149 -6.88 -20.41 5.31
C GLY A 149 -5.90 -21.36 5.98
N PHE A 150 -6.37 -22.14 6.96
CA PHE A 150 -5.58 -23.22 7.58
C PHE A 150 -5.06 -24.21 6.54
N LEU A 151 -5.94 -24.69 5.63
CA LEU A 151 -5.55 -25.62 4.58
C LEU A 151 -4.55 -25.00 3.60
N ALA A 152 -4.72 -23.71 3.26
CA ALA A 152 -3.80 -22.97 2.41
C ALA A 152 -2.41 -22.85 3.05
N ILE A 153 -2.32 -22.58 4.36
CA ILE A 153 -1.05 -22.53 5.10
C ILE A 153 -0.37 -23.91 5.11
N VAL A 154 -1.13 -24.99 5.36
CA VAL A 154 -0.59 -26.36 5.32
C VAL A 154 -0.03 -26.68 3.95
N LEU A 155 -0.78 -26.44 2.88
CA LEU A 155 -0.33 -26.69 1.51
C LEU A 155 0.88 -25.84 1.12
N ALA A 156 0.89 -24.56 1.49
CA ALA A 156 2.04 -23.67 1.26
C ALA A 156 3.29 -24.16 2.01
N THR A 157 3.12 -24.62 3.25
CA THR A 157 4.22 -25.18 4.06
C THR A 157 4.78 -26.45 3.43
N VAL A 158 3.92 -27.35 2.92
CA VAL A 158 4.36 -28.55 2.20
C VAL A 158 5.16 -28.19 0.95
N ASN A 159 4.74 -27.16 0.20
CA ASN A 159 5.49 -26.70 -0.98
C ASN A 159 6.90 -26.19 -0.61
N VAL A 160 7.00 -25.36 0.44
CA VAL A 160 8.27 -24.86 0.96
C VAL A 160 9.16 -26.02 1.40
N VAL A 161 8.70 -26.82 2.38
CA VAL A 161 9.51 -27.88 3.01
C VAL A 161 9.85 -28.98 2.01
N GLY A 162 8.87 -29.45 1.23
CA GLY A 162 9.07 -30.47 0.21
C GLY A 162 10.03 -30.01 -0.87
N GLY A 163 9.89 -28.78 -1.36
CA GLY A 163 10.77 -28.19 -2.37
C GLY A 163 12.23 -28.13 -1.88
N TYR A 164 12.46 -27.65 -0.65
CA TYR A 164 13.82 -27.59 -0.09
C TYR A 164 14.41 -28.98 0.21
N MET A 165 13.60 -29.93 0.68
CA MET A 165 14.06 -31.29 0.97
C MET A 165 14.53 -32.01 -0.30
N VAL A 166 13.74 -31.95 -1.38
CA VAL A 166 14.07 -32.57 -2.67
C VAL A 166 15.30 -31.90 -3.28
N THR A 167 15.35 -30.57 -3.28
CA THR A 167 16.49 -29.81 -3.81
C THR A 167 17.77 -30.13 -3.04
N ASN A 168 17.72 -30.22 -1.71
CA ASN A 168 18.88 -30.58 -0.90
C ASN A 168 19.36 -32.01 -1.21
N ARG A 169 18.45 -32.97 -1.40
CA ARG A 169 18.80 -34.32 -1.83
C ARG A 169 19.49 -34.32 -3.21
N MET A 170 18.97 -33.54 -4.15
CA MET A 170 19.59 -33.40 -5.47
C MET A 170 20.99 -32.78 -5.40
N LEU A 171 21.16 -31.73 -4.60
CA LEU A 171 22.45 -31.05 -4.43
C LEU A 171 23.47 -31.87 -3.64
N SER A 172 23.01 -32.75 -2.74
CA SER A 172 23.90 -33.62 -1.97
C SER A 172 24.72 -34.57 -2.86
N MET A 173 24.24 -34.89 -4.06
CA MET A 173 24.93 -35.75 -5.02
C MET A 173 26.14 -35.10 -5.69
N PHE A 174 26.27 -33.77 -5.60
CA PHE A 174 27.44 -33.03 -6.10
C PHE A 174 28.55 -32.86 -5.04
N LYS A 175 28.32 -33.32 -3.80
CA LYS A 175 29.35 -33.30 -2.76
C LYS A 175 30.34 -34.42 -3.02
N ALA A 176 31.61 -34.07 -3.26
CA ALA A 176 32.68 -35.06 -3.36
C ALA A 176 32.77 -35.87 -2.07
N LYS A 177 32.73 -37.20 -2.19
CA LYS A 177 32.93 -38.13 -1.08
C LYS A 177 34.36 -37.96 -0.58
N ARG A 178 34.55 -37.44 0.63
CA ARG A 178 35.81 -37.59 1.37
C ARG A 178 35.79 -38.90 2.13
#